data_AF-A0A9K3DTV7-F1
#
_entry.id   AF-A0A9K3DTV7-F1
#
_cell.length_a   1.000
_cell.length_b   1.000
_cell.length_c   1.000
_cell.angle_alpha   90.00
_cell.angle_beta   90.00
_cell.angle_gamma   90.00
#
_symmetry.space_group_name_H-M   'P 1'
#
loop_
_entity.id
_entity.type
_entity.pdbx_description
1 polymer ?
#
loop_
_entity_poly.entity_id
_entity_poly.type
_entity_poly.pdbx_seq_one_letter_code
_entity_poly.pdbx_strand_id
1 'polypeptide(L)'
;MAVKKKGGSFLEAPVSGSKKPAEAEDGQLVILSAGDKGLYDAILSAFDVLGKKYFFLGEVGNGANMKLIIFIDYVYEFDMCKSVLNNL
;
A
#
# COMPACT_ATOMS: atom_id res chain seq x y z
N MET A 1 19.46 -4.72 2.04
CA MET A 1 19.04 -3.57 1.20
C MET A 1 20.09 -2.48 1.19
N ALA A 2 20.35 -1.84 0.04
CA ALA A 2 21.32 -0.75 -0.10
C ALA A 2 21.01 0.47 0.79
N VAL A 3 19.72 0.76 1.03
CA VAL A 3 19.25 1.86 1.89
C VAL A 3 19.70 1.67 3.35
N LYS A 4 19.45 0.50 3.94
CA LYS A 4 19.91 0.18 5.31
C LYS A 4 21.43 0.23 5.46
N LYS A 5 22.18 -0.20 4.43
CA LYS A 5 23.66 -0.12 4.42
C LYS A 5 24.20 1.33 4.44
N LYS A 6 23.36 2.32 4.11
CA LYS A 6 23.67 3.76 4.14
C LYS A 6 23.05 4.48 5.35
N GLY A 7 22.50 3.73 6.32
CA GLY A 7 21.86 4.30 7.51
C GLY A 7 20.43 4.80 7.31
N GLY A 8 19.81 4.53 6.15
CA GLY A 8 18.43 4.90 5.87
C GLY A 8 17.42 3.81 6.25
N SER A 9 16.16 4.22 6.42
CA SER A 9 15.02 3.32 6.59
C SER A 9 14.23 3.18 5.29
N PHE A 10 13.55 2.05 5.10
CA PHE A 10 12.77 1.77 3.90
C PHE A 10 11.45 1.10 4.28
N LEU A 11 10.38 1.62 3.69
CA LEU A 11 9.05 1.02 3.68
C LEU A 11 8.55 1.10 2.24
N GLU A 12 8.06 -0.03 1.70
CA GLU A 12 7.33 0.02 0.44
C GLU A 12 5.87 0.36 0.71
N ALA A 13 5.25 1.11 -0.20
CA ALA A 13 3.83 1.47 -0.11
C ALA A 13 3.22 1.68 -1.52
N PRO A 14 3.13 0.63 -2.37
CA PRO A 14 2.36 0.73 -3.61
C PRO A 14 0.93 1.20 -3.37
N VAL A 15 0.40 2.01 -4.29
CA VAL A 15 -0.94 2.60 -4.14
C VAL A 15 -1.89 2.14 -5.25
N SER A 16 -3.17 2.03 -4.92
CA SER A 16 -4.26 1.81 -5.87
C SER A 16 -5.27 2.94 -5.83
N GLY A 17 -5.60 3.47 -7.01
CA GLY A 17 -6.42 4.66 -7.24
C GLY A 17 -6.01 5.29 -8.57
N SER A 18 -6.97 5.75 -9.38
CA SER A 18 -6.66 6.45 -10.64
C SER A 18 -6.24 7.90 -10.36
N LYS A 19 -5.70 8.60 -11.37
CA LYS A 19 -5.21 9.99 -11.23
C LYS A 19 -6.25 10.94 -10.62
N LYS A 20 -7.48 10.94 -11.12
CA LYS A 20 -8.57 11.78 -10.60
C LYS A 20 -8.82 11.57 -9.09
N PRO A 21 -8.97 10.32 -8.59
CA PRO A 21 -9.01 10.04 -7.15
C PRO A 21 -7.76 10.44 -6.37
N ALA A 22 -6.56 10.31 -6.94
CA ALA A 22 -5.31 10.68 -6.28
C ALA A 22 -5.14 12.20 -6.14
N GLU A 23 -5.68 12.96 -7.09
CA GLU A 23 -5.68 14.42 -7.14
C GLU A 23 -6.89 15.04 -6.40
N ALA A 24 -7.87 14.22 -6.00
CA ALA A 24 -9.01 14.66 -5.21
C ALA A 24 -8.58 14.91 -3.76
N GLU A 25 -9.05 16.01 -3.18
CA GLU A 25 -8.70 16.47 -1.82
C GLU A 25 -9.05 15.43 -0.73
N ASP A 26 -9.92 14.47 -1.03
CA ASP A 26 -10.43 13.46 -0.09
C ASP A 26 -9.50 12.24 0.11
N GLY A 27 -8.25 12.24 -0.37
CA GLY A 27 -7.28 11.17 -0.08
C GLY A 27 -7.78 9.77 -0.46
N GLN A 28 -8.06 9.52 -1.74
CA GLN A 28 -8.80 8.30 -2.15
C GLN A 28 -7.93 7.07 -2.43
N LEU A 29 -6.67 7.06 -2.00
CA LEU A 29 -5.74 5.98 -2.29
C LEU A 29 -5.95 4.77 -1.38
N VAL A 30 -5.78 3.58 -1.94
CA VAL A 30 -5.56 2.35 -1.16
C VAL A 30 -4.06 2.12 -1.09
N ILE A 31 -3.49 2.16 0.10
CA ILE A 31 -2.05 2.06 0.32
C ILE A 31 -1.70 0.65 0.81
N LEU A 32 -0.73 0.00 0.16
CA LEU A 32 -0.36 -1.40 0.39
C LEU A 32 1.04 -1.47 0.97
N SER A 33 1.19 -1.18 2.26
CA SER A 33 2.51 -1.01 2.86
C SER A 33 3.11 -2.32 3.34
N ALA A 34 4.44 -2.47 3.22
CA ALA A 34 5.16 -3.59 3.81
C ALA A 34 6.62 -3.22 4.15
N GLY A 35 7.21 -3.95 5.07
CA GLY A 35 8.59 -3.80 5.53
C GLY A 35 8.68 -3.48 7.01
N ASP A 36 9.33 -2.36 7.33
CA ASP A 36 9.63 -2.00 8.71
C ASP A 36 8.38 -1.52 9.46
N LYS A 37 7.94 -2.26 10.48
CA LYS A 37 6.73 -1.94 11.23
C LYS A 37 6.86 -0.64 12.04
N GLY A 38 8.04 -0.37 12.60
CA GLY A 38 8.27 0.87 13.34
C GLY A 38 8.17 2.10 12.45
N LEU A 39 8.72 2.02 11.24
CA LEU A 39 8.58 3.09 10.24
C LEU A 39 7.12 3.22 9.76
N TYR A 40 6.43 2.11 9.53
CA TYR A 40 5.00 2.13 9.17
C TYR A 40 4.18 2.86 10.24
N ASP A 41 4.34 2.49 11.52
CA ASP A 41 3.60 3.11 12.62
C ASP A 41 3.92 4.61 12.75
N ALA A 42 5.17 5.00 12.50
CA ALA A 42 5.62 6.39 12.57
C ALA A 42 5.01 7.31 11.49
N ILE A 43 4.55 6.75 10.36
CA ILE A 43 4.02 7.53 9.23
C ILE A 43 2.51 7.39 9.04
N LEU A 44 1.80 6.74 9.96
CA LEU A 44 0.35 6.52 9.87
C LEU A 44 -0.45 7.80 9.63
N SER A 45 -0.05 8.91 10.28
CA SER A 45 -0.68 10.21 10.08
C SER A 45 -0.63 10.71 8.62
N ALA A 46 0.41 10.36 7.87
CA ALA A 46 0.48 10.68 6.44
C ALA A 46 -0.47 9.78 5.63
N PHE A 47 -0.63 8.51 6.03
CA PHE A 47 -1.59 7.61 5.38
C PHE A 47 -3.04 8.00 5.63
N ASP A 48 -3.36 8.55 6.81
CA ASP A 48 -4.70 9.08 7.13
C ASP A 48 -5.09 10.25 6.20
N VAL A 49 -4.11 11.05 5.76
CA VAL A 49 -4.35 12.17 4.84
C VAL A 49 -4.45 11.71 3.38
N LEU A 50 -3.60 10.76 2.98
CA LEU A 50 -3.47 10.35 1.58
C LEU A 50 -4.44 9.25 1.16
N GLY A 51 -4.85 8.41 2.10
CA GLY A 51 -5.50 7.14 1.83
C GLY A 51 -6.87 7.00 2.49
N LYS A 52 -7.79 6.39 1.75
CA LYS A 52 -9.09 5.94 2.28
C LYS A 52 -8.97 4.62 3.04
N LYS A 53 -7.93 3.84 2.71
CA LYS A 53 -7.55 2.58 3.37
C LYS A 53 -6.05 2.39 3.23
N TYR A 54 -5.42 1.88 4.28
CA TYR A 54 -4.03 1.47 4.26
C TYR A 54 -3.86 0.15 4.99
N PHE A 55 -2.99 -0.70 4.44
CA PHE A 55 -2.74 -2.05 4.96
C PHE A 55 -1.26 -2.24 5.26
N PHE A 56 -0.97 -3.00 6.31
CA PHE A 56 0.38 -3.49 6.59
C PHE A 56 0.47 -4.98 6.25
N LEU A 57 1.21 -5.30 5.20
CA LEU A 57 1.27 -6.62 4.58
C LEU A 57 2.50 -7.43 5.02
N GLY A 58 3.17 -7.03 6.10
CA GLY A 58 4.31 -7.75 6.65
C GLY A 58 5.62 -7.39 5.96
N GLU A 59 6.30 -8.36 5.37
CA GLU A 59 7.67 -8.19 4.85
C GLU A 59 7.73 -7.45 3.49
N VAL A 60 8.88 -6.82 3.22
CA VAL A 60 9.15 -6.16 1.93
C VAL A 60 8.95 -7.15 0.77
N GLY A 61 8.25 -6.70 -0.27
CA GLY A 61 7.84 -7.49 -1.43
C GLY A 61 6.34 -7.77 -1.42
N ASN A 62 5.71 -7.90 -0.25
CA ASN A 62 4.29 -8.24 -0.14
C ASN A 62 3.37 -7.14 -0.67
N GLY A 63 3.74 -5.87 -0.50
CA GLY A 63 3.00 -4.74 -1.07
C GLY A 63 3.05 -4.73 -2.59
N ALA A 64 4.22 -4.99 -3.16
CA ALA A 64 4.40 -5.09 -4.61
C ALA A 64 3.64 -6.29 -5.19
N ASN A 65 3.75 -7.46 -4.55
CA ASN A 65 3.03 -8.67 -4.95
C ASN A 65 1.51 -8.46 -4.92
N MET A 66 0.97 -7.88 -3.84
CA MET A 66 -0.45 -7.55 -3.75
C MET A 66 -0.88 -6.58 -4.86
N LYS A 67 -0.05 -5.57 -5.17
CA LYS A 67 -0.36 -4.63 -6.25
C LYS A 67 -0.43 -5.31 -7.61
N LEU A 68 0.44 -6.28 -7.89
CA LEU A 68 0.40 -7.07 -9.13
C LEU A 68 -0.86 -7.93 -9.21
N ILE A 69 -1.25 -8.59 -8.11
CA ILE A 69 -2.49 -9.38 -8.09
C ILE A 69 -3.70 -8.48 -8.32
N ILE A 70 -3.78 -7.31 -7.67
CA ILE A 70 -4.85 -6.32 -7.90
C ILE A 70 -4.93 -5.89 -9.37
N PHE A 71 -3.78 -5.69 -10.03
CA PHE A 71 -3.77 -5.34 -11.44
C PHE A 71 -4.34 -6.45 -12.32
N ILE A 72 -4.00 -7.70 -12.02
CA ILE A 72 -4.54 -8.88 -12.71
C ILE A 72 -6.04 -9.03 -12.42
N ASP A 73 -6.47 -8.89 -11.17
CA ASP A 73 -7.87 -8.94 -10.75
C ASP A 73 -8.73 -7.90 -11.50
N TYR A 74 -8.21 -6.70 -11.75
CA TYR A 74 -8.90 -5.70 -12.57
C TYR A 74 -9.07 -6.12 -14.03
N VAL A 75 -8.13 -6.88 -14.59
CA VAL A 75 -8.20 -7.35 -15.97
C VAL A 75 -9.21 -8.49 -16.12
N TYR A 76 -9.36 -9.33 -15.09
CA TYR A 76 -10.21 -10.52 -15.13
C TYR A 76 -11.52 -10.41 -14.33
N GLU A 77 -11.84 -9.23 -13.77
CA GLU A 77 -13.03 -8.95 -12.94
C GLU A 77 -13.22 -9.89 -11.73
N PHE A 78 -12.12 -10.37 -11.15
CA PHE A 78 -12.17 -11.12 -9.89
C PHE A 78 -12.17 -10.16 -8.69
N ASP A 79 -13.10 -10.35 -7.74
CA ASP A 79 -13.18 -9.55 -6.50
C ASP A 79 -12.40 -10.18 -5.32
N MET A 80 -11.48 -11.09 -5.63
CA MET A 80 -10.74 -11.88 -4.63
C MET A 80 -9.86 -11.00 -3.75
N CYS A 81 -9.07 -10.09 -4.33
CA CYS A 81 -8.23 -9.18 -3.54
C CYS A 81 -9.04 -8.27 -2.63
N LYS A 82 -10.24 -7.80 -3.03
CA LYS A 82 -11.10 -7.01 -2.14
C LYS A 82 -11.53 -7.83 -0.92
N SER A 83 -11.87 -9.10 -1.12
CA SER A 83 -12.23 -10.00 -0.01
C SER A 83 -11.06 -10.19 0.96
N VAL A 84 -9.85 -10.48 0.46
CA VAL A 84 -8.66 -10.63 1.30
C VAL A 84 -8.37 -9.36 2.10
N LEU A 85 -8.37 -8.20 1.44
CA LEU A 85 -8.10 -6.92 2.08
C LEU A 85 -9.18 -6.51 3.10
N ASN A 86 -10.44 -6.90 2.92
CA ASN A 86 -11.48 -6.60 3.91
C ASN A 86 -11.40 -7.47 5.18
N ASN A 87 -10.59 -8.55 5.16
CA ASN A 87 -10.35 -9.42 6.31
C ASN A 87 -9.03 -9.10 7.04
N LEU A 88 -8.33 -8.04 6.62
CA LEU A 88 -7.14 -7.48 7.27
C LEU A 88 -7.51 -6.23 8.05
#